data_AF-A0A9W9FZU9-F1
#
_entry.id   AF-A0A9W9FZU9-F1
#
_cell.length_a   1.000
_cell.length_b   1.000
_cell.length_c   1.000
_cell.angle_alpha   90.00
_cell.angle_beta   90.00
_cell.angle_gamma   90.00
#
_symmetry.space_group_name_H-M   'P 1'
#
loop_
_entity.id
_entity.type
_entity.pdbx_description
1 polymer ?
#
loop_
_entity_poly.entity_id
_entity_poly.type
_entity_poly.pdbx_seq_one_letter_code
_entity_poly.pdbx_strand_id
1 'polypeptide(L)' 'MSRGFSGAEVLHQNSVGHCSISADSNCTAGIVRKYFQTGELPTSGTVCEVNERPFQLPGLVVA' A
#
# COMPACT_ATOMS: atom_id res chain seq x y z
N MET A 1 15.91 1.02 -2.37
CA MET A 1 15.81 -0.18 -3.21
C MET A 1 15.40 0.15 -4.65
N SER A 2 14.19 0.68 -4.91
CA SER A 2 13.67 0.89 -6.28
C SER A 2 14.56 1.72 -7.23
N ARG A 3 15.23 2.76 -6.73
CA ARG A 3 16.12 3.63 -7.53
C ARG A 3 17.22 2.89 -8.31
N GLY A 4 17.60 1.69 -7.89
CA GLY A 4 18.59 0.86 -8.59
C GLY A 4 18.03 0.02 -9.75
N PHE A 5 16.71 0.03 -9.97
CA PHE A 5 16.03 -0.80 -10.96
C PHE A 5 15.25 0.09 -11.94
N SER A 6 15.79 0.28 -13.15
CA SER A 6 15.17 1.11 -14.18
C SER A 6 13.76 0.60 -14.53
N GLY A 7 12.79 1.51 -14.53
CA GLY A 7 11.38 1.19 -14.79
C GLY A 7 10.62 0.61 -13.60
N ALA A 8 11.24 0.44 -12.42
CA ALA A 8 10.52 0.07 -11.22
C ALA A 8 9.80 1.27 -10.58
N GLU A 9 8.56 1.07 -10.14
CA GLU A 9 7.79 2.05 -9.37
C GLU A 9 7.58 1.58 -7.92
N VAL A 10 7.27 2.53 -7.04
CA VAL A 10 7.04 2.26 -5.60
C VAL A 10 5.56 2.30 -5.29
N LEU A 11 5.04 1.23 -4.71
CA LEU A 11 3.76 1.21 -4.01
C LEU A 11 4.00 1.41 -2.51
N HIS A 12 3.44 2.46 -1.94
CA HIS A 12 3.50 2.71 -0.50
C HIS A 12 2.19 2.27 0.15
N GLN A 13 2.25 1.36 1.13
CA GLN A 13 1.14 1.10 2.03
C GLN A 13 1.30 1.95 3.30
N ASN A 14 0.38 2.88 3.53
CA ASN A 14 0.37 3.75 4.70
C ASN A 14 -0.17 3.00 5.93
N SER A 15 0.73 2.30 6.61
CA SER A 15 0.42 1.48 7.77
C SER A 15 1.51 1.57 8.83
N VAL A 16 1.12 1.40 10.10
CA VAL A 16 2.09 1.23 11.20
C VAL A 16 2.51 -0.23 11.33
N GLY A 17 3.73 -0.47 11.83
CA GLY A 17 4.28 -1.81 12.04
C GLY A 17 5.24 -2.28 10.94
N HIS A 18 5.52 -3.58 10.93
CA HIS A 18 6.39 -4.26 9.97
C HIS A 18 5.82 -5.67 9.74
N CYS A 19 5.46 -6.11 8.53
CA CYS A 19 5.63 -5.60 7.16
C CYS A 19 4.31 -5.05 6.56
N SER A 20 4.20 -4.88 5.23
CA SER A 20 2.93 -4.52 4.58
C SER A 20 1.84 -5.59 4.74
N ILE A 21 2.21 -6.88 4.76
CA ILE A 21 1.23 -7.97 4.89
C ILE A 21 0.55 -8.04 6.27
N SER A 22 1.12 -7.40 7.30
CA SER A 22 0.54 -7.42 8.65
C SER A 22 -0.61 -6.43 8.86
N ALA A 23 -0.86 -5.55 7.90
CA ALA A 23 -1.98 -4.62 7.93
C ALA A 23 -2.76 -4.74 6.62
N ASP A 24 -4.04 -5.11 6.73
CA ASP A 24 -4.88 -5.39 5.57
C ASP A 24 -5.18 -4.11 4.78
N SER A 25 -5.11 -4.20 3.45
CA SER A 25 -5.38 -3.11 2.53
C SER A 25 -5.89 -3.66 1.20
N ASN A 26 -7.16 -3.42 0.90
CA ASN A 26 -7.75 -3.81 -0.39
C ASN A 26 -7.08 -3.09 -1.57
N CYS A 27 -6.64 -1.85 -1.35
CA CYS A 27 -5.90 -1.05 -2.33
C CYS A 27 -4.56 -1.72 -2.67
N THR A 28 -3.74 -2.04 -1.65
CA THR A 28 -2.43 -2.69 -1.86
C THR A 28 -2.61 -4.05 -2.52
N ALA A 29 -3.52 -4.89 -2.00
CA ALA A 29 -3.77 -6.22 -2.53
C ALA A 29 -4.24 -6.20 -4.00
N GLY A 30 -5.07 -5.21 -4.37
CA GLY A 30 -5.54 -5.02 -5.75
C GLY A 30 -4.40 -4.68 -6.71
N ILE A 31 -3.54 -3.73 -6.35
CA ILE A 31 -2.41 -3.31 -7.19
C ILE A 31 -1.40 -4.46 -7.33
N VAL A 32 -1.08 -5.15 -6.23
CA VAL A 32 -0.17 -6.31 -6.26
C VAL A 32 -0.72 -7.40 -7.19
N ARG A 33 -2.01 -7.74 -7.09
CA ARG A 33 -2.64 -8.71 -8.01
C ARG A 33 -2.55 -8.25 -9.45
N LYS A 34 -2.86 -6.99 -9.73
CA LYS A 34 -2.83 -6.43 -11.10
C LYS A 34 -1.43 -6.49 -11.71
N TYR A 35 -0.41 -6.14 -10.93
CA TYR A 35 0.99 -6.25 -11.35
C TYR A 35 1.35 -7.69 -11.74
N PHE A 36 1.03 -8.67 -10.89
CA PHE A 36 1.36 -10.07 -11.19
C PHE A 36 0.55 -10.68 -12.34
N GLN A 37 -0.65 -10.16 -12.61
CA GLN A 37 -1.51 -10.66 -13.70
C GLN A 37 -1.20 -10.01 -15.06
N THR A 38 -0.81 -8.74 -15.06
CA THR A 38 -0.76 -7.92 -16.30
C THR A 38 0.58 -7.23 -16.53
N GLY A 39 1.44 -7.16 -15.52
CA GLY A 39 2.65 -6.35 -15.53
C GLY A 39 2.42 -4.86 -15.33
N GLU A 40 1.18 -4.41 -15.12
CA GLU A 40 0.89 -2.99 -14.89
C GLU A 40 1.49 -2.51 -13.56
N LEU A 41 2.21 -1.39 -13.61
CA LEU A 41 2.82 -0.75 -12.45
C LEU A 41 1.87 0.28 -11.83
N PRO A 42 1.98 0.55 -10.51
CA PRO A 42 1.27 1.66 -9.89
C PRO A 42 1.68 2.99 -10.51
N THR A 43 0.77 3.97 -10.49
CA THR A 43 1.13 5.36 -10.79
C THR A 43 2.19 5.85 -9.80
N SER A 44 3.15 6.64 -10.27
CA SER A 44 4.21 7.13 -9.40
C SER A 44 3.65 7.93 -8.22
N GLY A 45 4.12 7.62 -7.02
CA GLY A 45 3.63 8.22 -5.78
C GLY A 45 2.33 7.63 -5.23
N THR A 46 1.87 6.48 -5.74
CA THR A 46 0.67 5.82 -5.20
C THR A 46 0.85 5.43 -3.74
N VAL A 47 -0.09 5.89 -2.90
CA VAL A 47 -0.20 5.54 -1.49
C VAL A 47 -1.54 4.84 -1.25
N CYS A 48 -1.49 3.65 -0.67
CA CYS A 48 -2.67 2.89 -0.26
C CYS A 48 -2.85 2.95 1.25
N GLU A 49 -4.03 3.37 1.70
CA GLU A 49 -4.42 3.25 3.11
C GLU A 49 -4.75 1.80 3.48
N VAL A 50 -4.67 1.51 4.77
CA VAL A 50 -5.15 0.24 5.33
C VAL A 50 -6.64 0.29 5.57
N ASN A 51 -7.28 -0.88 5.50
CA ASN A 51 -8.71 -1.03 5.75
C ASN A 51 -9.05 -0.59 7.19
N GLU A 52 -8.15 -0.87 8.13
CA GLU A 52 -8.30 -0.51 9.54
C GLU A 52 -6.96 -0.11 10.16
N ARG A 53 -6.99 0.83 11.11
CA ARG A 53 -5.82 1.27 11.89
C ARG A 53 -5.96 0.76 13.33
N PRO A 54 -4.86 0.42 14.02
CA PRO A 54 -4.93 0.04 15.43
C PRO A 54 -5.56 1.14 16.30
N PHE A 55 -6.32 0.74 17.32
CA PHE A 55 -6.85 1.63 18.36
C PHE A 55 -7.74 2.78 17.86
N GLN A 56 -8.61 2.51 16.89
CA GLN A 56 -9.65 3.46 16.47
C GLN A 56 -10.53 3.85 17.69
N LEU A 57 -10.41 5.10 18.13
CA LEU A 57 -11.26 5.65 19.19
C LEU A 57 -12.59 6.10 18.58
N PRO A 58 -13.73 5.82 19.22
CA PRO A 58 -15.02 6.34 18.77
C PRO A 58 -14.99 7.87 18.67
N GLY A 59 -15.19 8.40 17.46
CA GLY A 59 -15.32 9.85 17.22
C GLY A 59 -14.04 10.59 16.82
N LEU A 60 -12.87 9.94 16.76
CA LEU A 60 -11.65 10.55 16.22
C LEU A 60 -11.35 9.99 14.84
N VAL A 61 -11.84 10.66 13.80
CA VAL A 61 -11.33 10.49 12.44
C VAL A 61 -9.92 11.10 12.39
N VAL A 62 -8.91 10.25 12.57
CA VAL A 62 -7.53 10.64 12.30
C VAL A 62 -7.38 10.68 10.79
N ALA A 63 -7.54 11.89 10.23
CA ALA A 63 -7.28 12.20 8.83
C ALA A 63 -5.87 11.76 8.40
#